data_AF-A0A2S9FDD3-F1
#
_entry.id   AF-A0A2S9FDD3-F1
#
_cell.length_a   1.000
_cell.length_b   1.000
_cell.length_c   1.000
_cell.angle_alpha   90.00
_cell.angle_beta   90.00
_cell.angle_gamma   90.00
#
_symmetry.space_group_name_H-M   'P 1'
#
loop_
_entity.id
_entity.type
_entity.pdbx_description
1 polymer ?
#
loop_
_entity_poly.entity_id
_entity_poly.type
_entity_poly.pdbx_seq_one_letter_code
_entity_poly.pdbx_strand_id
1 'polypeptide(L)'
;MAHARNIGARTALERGAEVLVFLDVDCIPEAGLADRYHDVAAQPEHCDGLLCGSVTYLPPRGPGGYDIADLPNRRDPHPARPAPPDGVVIDSTRYELFWSLSFAVTAPTWLRLGGFWPGYRGYGAEDTDFGQRAAELGVPLHWVGGAHAFHQHHPVSDPPVEHVADIVRNARLFHDRWGWWPMSGWLDQFEHRGLIYRDEDRRPHLRTPSAQIPSDHSVNQQL
;
A
#
# COMPACT_ATOMS: atom_id res chain seq x y z
N MET A 1 12.26 -1.43 0.56
CA MET A 1 11.31 -1.34 -0.55
C MET A 1 11.39 0.02 -1.24
N ALA A 2 11.14 1.13 -0.53
CA ALA A 2 11.36 2.51 -0.98
C ALA A 2 12.55 2.75 -1.93
N HIS A 3 13.76 2.31 -1.55
CA HIS A 3 14.95 2.53 -2.38
C HIS A 3 14.84 1.88 -3.78
N ALA A 4 14.31 0.66 -3.86
CA ALA A 4 14.12 -0.04 -5.13
C ALA A 4 13.06 0.65 -6.00
N ARG A 5 11.94 1.10 -5.39
CA ARG A 5 10.90 1.89 -6.06
C ARG A 5 11.47 3.19 -6.64
N ASN A 6 12.27 3.91 -5.85
CA ASN A 6 12.92 5.15 -6.29
C ASN A 6 13.94 4.92 -7.41
N ILE A 7 14.70 3.83 -7.37
CA ILE A 7 15.60 3.46 -8.47
C ILE A 7 14.80 3.16 -9.74
N GLY A 8 13.75 2.33 -9.65
CA GLY A 8 12.90 2.00 -10.80
C GLY A 8 12.30 3.25 -11.44
N ALA A 9 11.75 4.16 -10.63
CA ALA A 9 11.24 5.44 -11.07
C ALA A 9 12.30 6.27 -11.80
N ARG A 10 13.47 6.44 -11.18
CA ARG A 10 14.58 7.19 -11.77
C ARG A 10 15.02 6.60 -13.10
N THR A 11 15.16 5.27 -13.19
CA THR A 11 15.55 4.59 -14.42
C THR A 11 14.50 4.74 -15.52
N ALA A 12 13.21 4.70 -15.19
CA ALA A 12 12.14 4.95 -16.16
C ALA A 12 12.17 6.40 -16.68
N LEU A 13 12.35 7.38 -15.78
CA LEU A 13 12.48 8.79 -16.13
C LEU A 13 13.72 9.07 -16.99
N GLU A 14 14.87 8.48 -16.66
CA GLU A 14 16.10 8.56 -17.46
C GLU A 14 15.90 7.98 -18.88
N ARG A 15 14.91 7.11 -19.08
CA ARG A 15 14.51 6.55 -20.38
C ARG A 15 13.40 7.34 -21.09
N GLY A 16 12.96 8.46 -20.53
CA GLY A 16 11.95 9.34 -21.12
C GLY A 16 10.50 8.97 -20.80
N ALA A 17 10.25 8.19 -19.74
CA ALA A 17 8.87 7.94 -19.30
C ALA A 17 8.19 9.23 -18.81
N GLU A 18 7.00 9.53 -19.33
CA GLU A 18 6.19 10.69 -18.92
C GLU A 18 5.18 10.34 -17.81
N VAL A 19 4.77 9.07 -17.75
CA VAL A 19 3.91 8.51 -16.71
C VAL A 19 4.61 7.28 -16.11
N LEU A 20 4.66 7.24 -14.78
CA LEU A 20 5.17 6.10 -14.03
C LEU A 20 3.98 5.30 -13.49
N VAL A 21 3.95 4.00 -13.78
CA VAL A 21 2.99 3.06 -13.21
C VAL A 21 3.74 2.14 -12.26
N PHE A 22 3.34 2.16 -10.98
CA PHE A 22 3.84 1.24 -9.96
C PHE A 22 2.81 0.14 -9.76
N LEU A 23 3.31 -1.10 -9.73
CA LEU A 23 2.52 -2.30 -9.51
C LEU A 23 3.29 -3.20 -8.54
N ASP A 24 2.59 -3.74 -7.54
CA ASP A 24 3.23 -4.68 -6.63
C ASP A 24 3.66 -5.96 -7.37
N VAL A 25 4.71 -6.61 -6.88
CA VAL A 25 5.34 -7.75 -7.57
C VAL A 25 4.41 -8.96 -7.69
N ASP A 26 3.44 -9.05 -6.79
CA ASP A 26 2.42 -10.08 -6.75
C ASP A 26 1.08 -9.60 -7.28
N CYS A 27 1.00 -8.41 -7.89
CA CYS A 27 -0.20 -7.97 -8.59
C CYS A 27 -0.18 -8.38 -10.07
N ILE A 28 -1.33 -8.86 -10.55
CA ILE A 28 -1.60 -9.11 -11.96
C ILE A 28 -2.42 -7.92 -12.49
N PRO A 29 -1.96 -7.17 -13.49
CA PRO A 29 -2.73 -6.07 -14.04
C PRO A 29 -3.84 -6.61 -14.94
N GLU A 30 -5.03 -6.00 -14.90
CA GLU A 30 -6.01 -6.21 -15.97
C GLU A 30 -5.49 -5.61 -17.29
N ALA A 31 -5.88 -6.17 -18.43
CA ALA A 31 -5.33 -5.81 -19.74
C ALA A 31 -5.39 -4.29 -20.04
N GLY A 32 -6.44 -3.59 -19.59
CA GLY A 32 -6.61 -2.15 -19.80
C GLY A 32 -5.98 -1.24 -18.73
N LEU A 33 -5.29 -1.77 -17.71
CA LEU A 33 -4.81 -0.98 -16.57
C LEU A 33 -3.83 0.12 -16.99
N ALA A 34 -2.86 -0.21 -17.84
CA ALA A 34 -1.83 0.75 -18.27
C ALA A 34 -2.43 1.87 -19.13
N ASP A 35 -3.28 1.49 -20.10
CA ASP A 35 -3.99 2.44 -20.96
C ASP A 35 -4.90 3.36 -20.13
N ARG A 36 -5.64 2.79 -19.17
CA ARG A 36 -6.52 3.58 -18.30
C ARG A 36 -5.75 4.60 -17.47
N TYR A 37 -4.61 4.23 -16.89
CA TYR A 37 -3.76 5.19 -16.18
C TYR A 37 -3.20 6.26 -17.11
N HIS A 38 -2.73 5.87 -18.29
CA HIS A 38 -2.21 6.81 -19.29
C HIS A 38 -3.28 7.84 -19.69
N ASP A 39 -4.49 7.38 -20.01
CA ASP A 39 -5.59 8.24 -20.44
C ASP A 39 -6.04 9.22 -19.36
N VAL A 40 -6.04 8.80 -18.09
CA VAL A 40 -6.38 9.68 -16.96
C VAL A 40 -5.23 10.64 -16.64
N ALA A 41 -3.98 10.19 -16.74
CA ALA A 41 -2.81 11.04 -16.52
C ALA A 41 -2.68 12.15 -17.58
N ALA A 42 -3.24 11.96 -18.78
CA ALA A 42 -3.28 12.96 -19.84
C ALA A 42 -4.36 14.05 -19.62
N GLN A 43 -5.30 13.84 -18.69
CA GLN A 43 -6.39 14.78 -18.43
C GLN A 43 -5.91 15.93 -17.53
N PRO A 44 -6.07 17.21 -17.92
CA PRO A 44 -5.62 18.36 -17.13
C PRO A 44 -6.13 18.40 -15.69
N GLU A 45 -7.32 17.85 -15.44
CA GLU A 45 -7.96 17.76 -14.13
C GLU A 45 -7.33 16.72 -13.19
N HIS A 46 -6.48 15.82 -13.69
CA HIS A 46 -5.94 14.68 -12.94
C HIS A 46 -4.42 14.52 -13.05
N CYS A 47 -3.79 15.21 -14.00
CA CYS A 47 -2.38 15.01 -14.36
C CYS A 47 -1.39 15.39 -13.23
N ASP A 48 -1.82 16.17 -12.25
CA ASP A 48 -1.00 16.63 -11.12
C ASP A 48 -1.17 15.80 -9.83
N GLY A 49 -1.95 14.71 -9.89
CA GLY A 49 -2.29 13.87 -8.74
C GLY A 49 -1.67 12.46 -8.71
N LEU A 50 -1.91 11.77 -7.60
CA LEU A 50 -1.72 10.32 -7.44
C LEU A 50 -2.95 9.58 -7.96
N LEU A 51 -2.77 8.73 -8.96
CA LEU A 51 -3.83 7.99 -9.61
C LEU A 51 -3.88 6.55 -9.07
N CYS A 52 -4.80 6.25 -8.17
CA CYS A 52 -4.88 4.97 -7.48
C CYS A 52 -5.88 4.03 -8.15
N GLY A 53 -5.43 2.83 -8.51
CA GLY A 53 -6.27 1.78 -9.08
C GLY A 53 -6.94 0.92 -8.02
N SER A 54 -8.03 0.26 -8.41
CA SER A 54 -8.71 -0.71 -7.55
C SER A 54 -7.94 -2.02 -7.53
N VAL A 55 -7.73 -2.60 -6.35
CA VAL A 55 -7.01 -3.87 -6.21
C VAL A 55 -7.88 -4.90 -5.50
N THR A 56 -8.09 -6.02 -6.17
CA THR A 56 -8.79 -7.21 -5.66
C THR A 56 -7.79 -8.19 -5.05
N TYR A 57 -8.05 -8.68 -3.85
CA TYR A 57 -7.24 -9.74 -3.24
C TYR A 57 -7.78 -11.11 -3.66
N LEU A 58 -6.98 -11.88 -4.37
CA LEU A 58 -7.40 -13.19 -4.87
C LEU A 58 -7.36 -14.25 -3.76
N PRO A 59 -8.24 -15.26 -3.81
CA PRO A 59 -8.08 -16.47 -3.00
C PRO A 59 -6.85 -17.28 -3.46
N PRO A 60 -6.41 -18.30 -2.69
CA PRO A 60 -5.33 -19.19 -3.11
C PRO A 60 -5.53 -19.73 -4.53
N ARG A 61 -4.48 -19.66 -5.36
CA ARG A 61 -4.51 -20.20 -6.72
C ARG A 61 -4.71 -21.72 -6.73
N GLY A 62 -5.40 -22.21 -7.76
CA GLY A 62 -5.48 -23.65 -8.04
C GLY A 62 -4.14 -24.21 -8.57
N PRO A 63 -4.05 -25.53 -8.80
CA PRO A 63 -2.83 -26.18 -9.28
C PRO A 63 -2.28 -25.61 -10.60
N GLY A 64 -3.16 -25.09 -11.46
CA GLY A 64 -2.80 -24.46 -12.74
C GLY A 64 -2.47 -22.97 -12.66
N GLY A 65 -2.46 -22.37 -11.47
CA GLY A 65 -2.34 -20.92 -11.31
C GLY A 65 -3.69 -20.19 -11.40
N TYR A 66 -3.63 -18.88 -11.62
CA TYR A 66 -4.82 -18.07 -11.87
C TYR A 66 -5.18 -18.12 -13.35
N ASP A 67 -6.48 -18.26 -13.65
CA ASP A 67 -6.98 -18.06 -15.00
C ASP A 67 -7.07 -16.54 -15.28
N ILE A 68 -6.11 -16.03 -16.05
CA ILE A 68 -6.01 -14.60 -16.37
C ILE A 68 -7.25 -14.09 -17.10
N ALA A 69 -7.89 -14.93 -17.93
CA ALA A 69 -9.07 -14.54 -18.69
C ALA A 69 -10.32 -14.41 -17.80
N ASP A 70 -10.34 -15.08 -16.64
CA ASP A 70 -11.45 -15.05 -15.68
C ASP A 70 -11.30 -13.95 -14.61
N LEU A 71 -10.11 -13.35 -14.46
CA LEU A 71 -9.86 -12.32 -13.44
C LEU A 71 -10.89 -11.16 -13.46
N PRO A 72 -11.35 -10.63 -14.62
CA PRO A 72 -12.37 -9.58 -14.63
C PRO A 72 -13.68 -9.96 -13.94
N ASN A 73 -14.04 -11.25 -13.90
CA ASN A 73 -15.24 -11.74 -13.20
C ASN A 73 -15.04 -11.87 -11.69
N ARG A 74 -13.80 -11.72 -11.20
CA ARG A 74 -13.42 -11.88 -9.79
C ARG A 74 -13.21 -10.57 -9.07
N ARG A 75 -13.45 -9.42 -9.72
CA ARG A 75 -13.28 -8.10 -9.14
C ARG A 75 -14.09 -8.00 -7.82
N ASP A 76 -13.37 -7.89 -6.72
CA ASP A 76 -13.90 -7.65 -5.37
C ASP A 76 -12.85 -6.82 -4.61
N PRO A 77 -12.72 -5.52 -4.93
CA PRO A 77 -11.70 -4.68 -4.32
C PRO A 77 -11.90 -4.53 -2.81
N HIS A 78 -10.81 -4.29 -2.09
CA HIS A 78 -10.86 -4.17 -0.63
C HIS A 78 -11.86 -3.10 -0.15
N PRO A 79 -12.82 -3.44 0.74
CA PRO A 79 -13.97 -2.59 1.05
C PRO A 79 -13.63 -1.25 1.73
N ALA A 80 -12.45 -1.16 2.36
CA ALA A 80 -11.97 0.10 2.94
C ALA A 80 -11.52 1.15 1.89
N ARG A 81 -11.26 0.74 0.64
CA ARG A 81 -10.80 1.62 -0.44
C ARG A 81 -11.93 1.87 -1.44
N PRO A 82 -12.09 3.10 -1.94
CA PRO A 82 -13.04 3.36 -3.01
C PRO A 82 -12.74 2.56 -4.28
N ALA A 83 -13.79 2.03 -4.89
CA ALA A 83 -13.76 1.30 -6.15
C ALA A 83 -14.79 1.90 -7.11
N PRO A 84 -14.51 3.08 -7.71
CA PRO A 84 -15.44 3.72 -8.63
C PRO A 84 -15.68 2.86 -9.88
N PRO A 85 -16.87 2.95 -10.51
CA PRO A 85 -17.15 2.25 -11.76
C PRO A 85 -16.13 2.58 -12.87
N ASP A 86 -15.96 1.67 -13.82
CA ASP A 86 -15.06 1.87 -14.95
C ASP A 86 -15.41 3.17 -15.69
N GLY A 87 -14.37 3.94 -16.05
CA GLY A 87 -14.53 5.25 -16.68
C GLY A 87 -14.71 6.42 -15.70
N VAL A 88 -15.04 6.17 -14.43
CA VAL A 88 -15.19 7.20 -13.40
C VAL A 88 -13.86 7.44 -12.69
N VAL A 89 -13.56 8.71 -12.39
CA VAL A 89 -12.47 9.13 -11.50
C VAL A 89 -13.11 9.90 -10.35
N ILE A 90 -12.71 9.61 -9.10
CA ILE A 90 -13.19 10.34 -7.93
C ILE A 90 -12.03 10.85 -7.08
N ASP A 91 -12.19 12.06 -6.55
CA ASP A 91 -11.20 12.66 -5.66
C ASP A 91 -11.27 12.05 -4.26
N SER A 92 -10.15 12.12 -3.55
CA SER A 92 -10.08 11.72 -2.16
C SER A 92 -9.12 12.59 -1.37
N THR A 93 -9.49 12.84 -0.12
CA THR A 93 -8.62 13.46 0.89
C THR A 93 -8.13 12.44 1.91
N ARG A 94 -8.41 11.15 1.68
CA ARG A 94 -8.07 10.04 2.57
C ARG A 94 -6.72 9.43 2.19
N TYR A 95 -5.66 10.20 2.40
CA TYR A 95 -4.29 9.82 2.06
C TYR A 95 -3.77 8.61 2.86
N GLU A 96 -4.39 8.29 4.01
CA GLU A 96 -4.08 7.08 4.77
C GLU A 96 -4.45 5.78 4.02
N LEU A 97 -5.27 5.88 2.97
CA LEU A 97 -5.65 4.78 2.09
C LEU A 97 -4.78 4.66 0.83
N PHE A 98 -3.77 5.53 0.67
CA PHE A 98 -2.76 5.35 -0.37
C PHE A 98 -1.93 4.10 -0.03
N TRP A 99 -2.30 2.98 -0.61
CA TRP A 99 -1.55 1.73 -0.57
C TRP A 99 -0.94 1.54 -1.96
N SER A 100 0.38 1.43 -2.04
CA SER A 100 1.14 1.53 -3.29
C SER A 100 1.10 0.27 -4.15
N LEU A 101 0.04 -0.54 -4.02
CA LEU A 101 -0.18 -1.80 -4.71
C LEU A 101 -0.37 -1.61 -6.23
N SER A 102 -1.11 -0.56 -6.60
CA SER A 102 -1.28 -0.13 -7.98
C SER A 102 -1.59 1.36 -8.01
N PHE A 103 -0.68 2.14 -8.58
CA PHE A 103 -0.93 3.56 -8.82
C PHE A 103 -0.11 4.08 -10.00
N ALA A 104 -0.54 5.19 -10.57
CA ALA A 104 0.22 5.94 -11.55
C ALA A 104 0.42 7.40 -11.13
N VAL A 105 1.44 8.02 -11.69
CA VAL A 105 1.81 9.41 -11.43
C VAL A 105 2.60 9.96 -12.60
N THR A 106 2.37 11.21 -12.97
CA THR A 106 3.15 11.86 -14.04
C THR A 106 4.57 12.17 -13.56
N ALA A 107 5.51 12.27 -14.49
CA ALA A 107 6.90 12.60 -14.19
C ALA A 107 7.05 13.93 -13.41
N PRO A 108 6.37 15.05 -13.76
CA PRO A 108 6.43 16.27 -12.97
C PRO A 108 5.93 16.09 -11.53
N THR A 109 4.83 15.36 -11.34
CA THR A 109 4.26 15.09 -10.01
C THR A 109 5.18 14.20 -9.18
N TRP A 110 5.79 13.18 -9.77
CA TRP A 110 6.79 12.34 -9.10
C TRP A 110 7.99 13.16 -8.62
N LEU A 111 8.51 14.05 -9.47
CA LEU A 111 9.63 14.93 -9.12
C LEU A 111 9.26 15.90 -7.97
N ARG A 112 8.02 16.42 -7.96
CA ARG A 112 7.48 17.24 -6.87
C ARG A 112 7.40 16.46 -5.55
N LEU A 113 6.96 15.21 -5.60
CA LEU A 113 6.85 14.33 -4.41
C LEU A 113 8.23 13.99 -3.83
N GLY A 114 9.24 13.82 -4.68
CA GLY A 114 10.61 13.47 -4.27
C GLY A 114 10.80 11.97 -4.01
N GLY A 115 9.87 11.13 -4.46
CA GLY A 115 9.87 9.68 -4.27
C GLY A 115 9.57 9.24 -2.82
N PHE A 116 9.69 7.94 -2.57
CA PHE A 116 9.46 7.35 -1.26
C PHE A 116 10.59 7.72 -0.28
N TRP A 117 10.25 7.99 0.99
CA TRP A 117 11.26 8.29 2.00
C TRP A 117 12.07 7.03 2.37
N PRO A 118 13.41 7.06 2.26
CA PRO A 118 14.24 5.86 2.42
C PRO A 118 14.46 5.43 3.89
N GLY A 119 13.90 6.15 4.87
CA GLY A 119 14.11 5.87 6.29
C GLY A 119 13.36 4.63 6.81
N TYR A 120 12.34 4.17 6.10
CA TYR A 120 11.65 2.92 6.41
C TYR A 120 12.43 1.70 5.91
N ARG A 121 12.46 0.66 6.74
CA ARG A 121 13.08 -0.64 6.45
C ARG A 121 12.09 -1.74 6.86
N GLY A 122 12.22 -2.90 6.23
CA GLY A 122 11.27 -3.98 6.44
C GLY A 122 9.87 -3.57 6.01
N TYR A 123 8.88 -3.86 6.85
CA TYR A 123 7.46 -3.75 6.51
C TYR A 123 6.73 -2.63 7.29
N GLY A 124 5.80 -1.95 6.61
CA GLY A 124 4.88 -0.97 7.20
C GLY A 124 5.30 0.52 7.10
N ALA A 125 4.30 1.39 7.25
CA ALA A 125 4.34 2.88 7.26
C ALA A 125 4.83 3.60 5.99
N GLU A 126 5.62 2.96 5.12
CA GLU A 126 6.21 3.59 3.95
C GLU A 126 5.18 4.19 2.98
N ASP A 127 4.15 3.41 2.64
CA ASP A 127 3.04 3.84 1.79
C ASP A 127 2.28 5.02 2.42
N THR A 128 1.93 4.89 3.70
CA THR A 128 1.21 5.95 4.42
C THR A 128 2.03 7.24 4.46
N ASP A 129 3.35 7.17 4.63
CA ASP A 129 4.23 8.35 4.61
C ASP A 129 4.20 9.04 3.25
N PHE A 130 4.25 8.28 2.17
CA PHE A 130 4.19 8.83 0.81
C PHE A 130 2.83 9.49 0.54
N GLY A 131 1.73 8.88 0.98
CA GLY A 131 0.40 9.51 0.96
C GLY A 131 0.36 10.81 1.76
N GLN A 132 0.89 10.83 2.98
CA GLN A 132 0.96 12.05 3.80
C GLN A 132 1.84 13.13 3.18
N ARG A 133 2.94 12.76 2.52
CA ARG A 133 3.79 13.69 1.79
C ARG A 133 3.04 14.33 0.62
N ALA A 134 2.21 13.56 -0.09
CA ALA A 134 1.34 14.12 -1.13
C ALA A 134 0.35 15.14 -0.54
N ALA A 135 -0.27 14.81 0.60
CA ALA A 135 -1.16 15.72 1.31
C ALA A 135 -0.48 17.04 1.72
N GLU A 136 0.71 16.95 2.35
CA GLU A 136 1.50 18.11 2.78
C GLU A 136 1.87 19.01 1.60
N LEU A 137 2.18 18.41 0.45
CA LEU A 137 2.53 19.15 -0.76
C LEU A 137 1.33 19.66 -1.54
N GLY A 138 0.10 19.28 -1.19
CA GLY A 138 -1.11 19.59 -1.96
C GLY A 138 -1.12 18.92 -3.33
N VAL A 139 -0.63 17.68 -3.40
CA VAL A 139 -0.75 16.78 -4.58
C VAL A 139 -2.07 16.02 -4.43
N PRO A 140 -3.04 16.17 -5.36
CA PRO A 140 -4.32 15.49 -5.28
C PRO A 140 -4.20 13.96 -5.25
N LEU A 141 -5.20 13.28 -4.70
CA LEU A 141 -5.33 11.83 -4.78
C LEU A 141 -6.65 11.48 -5.46
N HIS A 142 -6.58 10.62 -6.48
CA HIS A 142 -7.73 10.20 -7.28
C HIS A 142 -7.84 8.67 -7.28
N TRP A 143 -9.05 8.15 -7.20
CA TRP A 143 -9.35 6.75 -7.45
C TRP A 143 -9.82 6.58 -8.89
N VAL A 144 -9.14 5.71 -9.64
CA VAL A 144 -9.34 5.52 -11.08
C VAL A 144 -10.10 4.23 -11.34
N GLY A 145 -11.39 4.36 -11.68
CA GLY A 145 -12.22 3.24 -12.10
C GLY A 145 -11.74 2.69 -13.44
N GLY A 146 -11.69 1.36 -13.56
CA GLY A 146 -11.18 0.65 -14.73
C GLY A 146 -9.67 0.34 -14.70
N ALA A 147 -8.90 0.90 -13.75
CA ALA A 147 -7.50 0.53 -13.54
C ALA A 147 -7.38 -0.60 -12.50
N HIS A 148 -7.89 -1.79 -12.85
CA HIS A 148 -7.95 -2.94 -11.94
C HIS A 148 -6.66 -3.74 -11.91
N ALA A 149 -6.24 -4.12 -10.71
CA ALA A 149 -5.20 -5.13 -10.48
C ALA A 149 -5.67 -6.21 -9.51
N PHE A 150 -5.03 -7.37 -9.56
CA PHE A 150 -5.36 -8.52 -8.76
C PHE A 150 -4.15 -8.97 -7.96
N HIS A 151 -4.20 -8.77 -6.65
CA HIS A 151 -3.15 -9.17 -5.73
C HIS A 151 -3.22 -10.68 -5.53
N GLN A 152 -2.15 -11.37 -5.91
CA GLN A 152 -2.06 -12.81 -5.75
C GLN A 152 -2.04 -13.17 -4.26
N HIS A 153 -2.76 -14.23 -3.91
CA HIS A 153 -2.68 -14.79 -2.58
C HIS A 153 -1.26 -15.23 -2.24
N HIS A 154 -0.78 -14.80 -1.09
CA HIS A 154 0.31 -15.42 -0.36
C HIS A 154 -0.04 -15.48 1.13
N PRO A 155 0.50 -16.45 1.89
CA PRO A 155 0.25 -16.52 3.32
C PRO A 155 0.73 -15.23 4.00
N VAL A 156 -0.14 -14.63 4.80
CA VAL A 156 0.16 -13.50 5.70
C VAL A 156 -0.47 -13.79 7.05
N SER A 157 0.19 -13.39 8.13
CA SER A 157 -0.46 -13.33 9.44
C SER A 157 -1.31 -12.06 9.54
N ASP A 158 -2.46 -12.12 10.22
CA ASP A 158 -3.20 -10.93 10.64
C ASP A 158 -3.33 -10.88 12.18
N PRO A 159 -2.69 -9.91 12.86
CA PRO A 159 -1.75 -8.94 12.32
C PRO A 159 -0.43 -9.62 11.90
N PRO A 160 0.43 -8.96 11.12
CA PRO A 160 1.71 -9.48 10.63
C PRO A 160 2.75 -9.60 11.76
N VAL A 161 2.60 -10.60 12.62
CA VAL A 161 3.42 -10.81 13.84
C VAL A 161 4.90 -11.00 13.54
N GLU A 162 5.22 -11.58 12.38
CA GLU A 162 6.57 -11.74 11.85
C GLU A 162 7.28 -10.39 11.60
N HIS A 163 6.49 -9.32 11.43
CA HIS A 163 6.98 -7.97 11.17
C HIS A 163 6.80 -7.01 12.35
N VAL A 164 6.48 -7.50 13.55
CA VAL A 164 6.22 -6.64 14.73
C VAL A 164 7.35 -5.66 15.01
N ALA A 165 8.61 -6.09 14.90
CA ALA A 165 9.77 -5.24 15.14
C ALA A 165 9.91 -4.11 14.11
N ASP A 166 9.66 -4.41 12.84
CA ASP A 166 9.67 -3.42 11.77
C ASP A 166 8.54 -2.42 11.96
N ILE A 167 7.32 -2.90 12.24
CA ILE A 167 6.13 -2.07 12.41
C ILE A 167 6.29 -1.12 13.60
N VAL A 168 6.77 -1.59 14.76
CA VAL A 168 7.01 -0.73 15.93
C VAL A 168 8.05 0.35 15.61
N ARG A 169 9.17 -0.03 14.99
CA ARG A 169 10.22 0.93 14.61
C ARG A 169 9.69 1.96 13.60
N ASN A 170 9.00 1.50 12.57
CA ASN A 170 8.43 2.33 11.52
C ASN A 170 7.32 3.25 12.06
N ALA A 171 6.47 2.78 12.97
CA ALA A 171 5.43 3.59 13.59
C ALA A 171 6.02 4.76 14.38
N ARG A 172 7.15 4.56 15.08
CA ARG A 172 7.88 5.64 15.77
C ARG A 172 8.44 6.66 14.80
N LEU A 173 9.13 6.22 13.74
CA LEU A 173 9.67 7.13 12.73
C LEU A 173 8.58 7.94 12.03
N PHE A 174 7.46 7.29 11.73
CA PHE A 174 6.30 7.97 11.15
C PHE A 174 5.73 9.00 12.11
N HIS A 175 5.51 8.63 13.38
CA HIS A 175 5.01 9.56 14.39
C HIS A 175 5.94 10.76 14.57
N ASP A 176 7.26 10.56 14.57
CA ASP A 176 8.23 11.65 14.66
C ASP A 176 8.13 12.62 13.46
N ARG A 177 7.67 12.14 12.30
CA ARG A 177 7.48 12.94 11.07
C ARG A 177 6.11 13.63 10.99
N TRP A 178 5.05 12.97 11.45
CA TRP A 178 3.68 13.37 11.16
C TRP A 178 2.82 13.62 12.41
N GLY A 179 3.30 13.28 13.60
CA GLY A 179 2.62 13.54 14.88
C GLY A 179 1.46 12.61 15.22
N TRP A 180 1.32 11.48 14.53
CA TRP A 180 0.28 10.47 14.81
C TRP A 180 0.75 9.04 14.51
N TRP A 181 0.08 8.04 15.08
CA TRP A 181 0.48 6.63 14.99
C TRP A 181 -0.15 5.94 13.77
N PRO A 182 0.64 5.44 12.80
CA PRO A 182 0.12 4.69 11.66
C PRO A 182 -0.23 3.26 12.08
N MET A 183 -1.01 2.55 11.24
CA MET A 183 -1.32 1.12 11.44
C MET A 183 -1.90 0.83 12.84
N SER A 184 -2.72 1.74 13.38
CA SER A 184 -3.26 1.65 14.75
C SER A 184 -3.92 0.31 15.04
N GLY A 185 -4.71 -0.23 14.10
CA GLY A 185 -5.34 -1.54 14.25
C GLY A 185 -4.35 -2.70 14.45
N TRP A 186 -3.17 -2.67 13.82
CA TRP A 186 -2.12 -3.67 14.09
C TRP A 186 -1.42 -3.42 15.41
N LEU A 187 -1.12 -2.16 15.75
CA LEU A 187 -0.50 -1.83 17.04
C LEU A 187 -1.39 -2.27 18.21
N ASP A 188 -2.70 -2.07 18.11
CA ASP A 188 -3.66 -2.47 19.14
C ASP A 188 -3.73 -4.00 19.26
N GLN A 189 -3.75 -4.72 18.14
CA GLN A 189 -3.72 -6.18 18.14
C GLN A 189 -2.39 -6.74 18.70
N PHE A 190 -1.25 -6.12 18.40
CA PHE A 190 0.04 -6.51 18.98
C PHE A 190 0.08 -6.27 20.49
N GLU A 191 -0.49 -5.18 20.98
CA GLU A 191 -0.58 -4.89 22.42
C GLU A 191 -1.47 -5.91 23.12
N HIS A 192 -2.63 -6.21 22.53
CA HIS A 192 -3.57 -7.23 23.05
C HIS A 192 -2.94 -8.63 23.11
N ARG A 193 -2.10 -8.98 22.14
CA ARG A 193 -1.34 -10.24 22.11
C ARG A 193 -0.09 -10.24 22.98
N GLY A 194 0.20 -9.15 23.69
CA GLY A 194 1.39 -9.05 24.54
C GLY A 194 2.70 -9.07 23.76
N LEU A 195 2.70 -8.63 22.50
CA LEU A 195 3.91 -8.50 21.69
C LEU A 195 4.55 -7.11 21.87
N ILE A 196 3.74 -6.10 22.19
CA ILE A 196 4.18 -4.74 22.48
C ILE A 196 3.55 -4.22 23.77
N TYR A 197 4.06 -3.09 24.26
CA TYR A 197 3.40 -2.23 25.24
C TYR A 197 3.53 -0.78 24.79
N ARG A 198 2.59 0.07 25.20
CA ARG A 198 2.71 1.51 25.04
C ARG A 198 3.18 2.17 26.34
N ASP A 199 4.05 3.17 26.25
CA ASP A 199 4.42 4.00 27.41
C ASP A 199 3.36 5.09 27.70
N GLU A 200 3.67 6.01 28.62
CA GLU A 200 2.77 7.11 29.02
C GLU A 200 2.37 8.00 27.84
N ASP A 201 3.27 8.18 26.86
CA ASP A 201 3.04 8.96 25.63
C ASP A 201 2.37 8.14 24.52
N ARG A 202 1.88 6.93 24.85
CA ARG A 202 1.33 5.94 23.92
C ARG A 202 2.30 5.43 22.85
N ARG A 203 3.60 5.65 23.04
CA ARG A 203 4.64 5.20 22.10
C ARG A 203 4.80 3.68 22.22
N PRO A 204 4.70 2.93 21.11
CA PRO A 204 4.76 1.47 21.16
C PRO A 204 6.21 1.00 21.36
N HIS A 205 6.41 -0.03 22.20
CA HIS A 205 7.68 -0.70 22.48
C HIS A 205 7.51 -2.21 22.40
N LEU A 206 8.49 -2.90 21.82
CA LEU A 206 8.52 -4.36 21.83
C LEU A 206 8.58 -4.88 23.26
N ARG A 207 7.79 -5.89 23.58
CA ARG A 207 8.04 -6.69 24.77
C ARG A 207 9.17 -7.64 24.47
N THR A 208 10.24 -7.57 25.23
CA THR A 208 11.27 -8.62 25.22
C THR A 208 10.57 -9.93 25.59
N PRO A 209 10.82 -11.06 24.92
CA PRO A 209 10.29 -12.33 25.35
C PRO A 209 10.73 -12.55 26.80
N SER A 210 9.80 -12.46 27.75
CA SER A 210 10.01 -13.07 29.06
C SER A 210 10.26 -14.55 28.79
N ALA A 211 11.27 -15.14 29.42
CA ALA A 211 11.55 -16.56 29.32
C ALA A 211 10.39 -17.37 29.91
N GLN A 212 9.29 -17.49 29.16
CA GLN A 212 8.12 -18.34 29.35
C GLN A 212 7.00 -17.85 28.41
N ILE A 213 6.82 -18.54 27.28
CA ILE A 213 5.52 -18.67 26.64
C ILE A 213 5.35 -20.18 26.37
N PRO A 214 4.36 -20.86 26.98
CA PRO A 214 4.00 -22.22 26.59
C PRO A 214 3.48 -22.21 25.14
N SER A 215 3.98 -23.13 24.33
CA SER A 215 3.51 -23.35 22.97
C SER A 215 2.07 -23.84 22.97
N ASP A 216 1.13 -23.02 22.53
CA ASP A 216 -0.17 -23.50 22.08
C ASP A 216 -0.29 -23.27 20.58
N HIS A 217 -0.10 -24.36 19.84
CA HIS A 217 -0.43 -24.44 18.43
C HIS A 217 -1.93 -24.68 18.29
N SER A 218 -2.68 -23.63 17.97
CA SER A 218 -3.98 -23.76 17.31
C SER A 218 -4.02 -22.81 16.13
N VAL A 219 -3.67 -23.35 14.95
CA VAL A 219 -4.01 -22.77 13.65
C VAL A 219 -5.52 -22.86 13.54
N ASN A 220 -6.22 -21.73 13.67
CA ASN A 220 -7.63 -21.64 13.31
C ASN A 220 -7.72 -21.02 11.91
N GLN A 221 -7.95 -21.88 10.91
CA GLN A 221 -8.42 -21.47 9.59
C GLN A 221 -9.91 -21.14 9.68
N GLN A 222 -10.27 -19.88 9.49
CA GLN A 222 -11.60 -19.31 9.19
C GLN A 222 -11.42 -17.78 9.28
N LEU A 223 -11.68 -16.92 8.31
CA LEU A 223 -12.37 -16.93 7.01
C LEU A 223 -11.64 -15.94 6.10
#